data_AF-A0A6M3L8T8-F1
#
_entry.id   AF-A0A6M3L8T8-F1
#
_cell.length_a   1.000
_cell.length_b   1.000
_cell.length_c   1.000
_cell.angle_alpha   90.00
_cell.angle_beta   90.00
_cell.angle_gamma   90.00
#
_symmetry.space_group_name_H-M   'P 1'
#
loop_
_entity.id
_entity.type
_entity.pdbx_description
1 polymer ?
#
loop_
_entity_poly.entity_id
_entity_poly.type
_entity_poly.pdbx_seq_one_letter_code
_entity_poly.pdbx_strand_id
1 'polypeptide(L)' 'MNKSKFVVKLSWYGELHIFYTNSTTDLKALSNAISQLAKRLKVSRNYVKNEFDGRKDNFKVERR' A
#
# COMPACT_ATOMS: atom_id res chain seq x y z
N MET A 1 18.14 -14.18 -7.07
CA MET A 1 17.78 -12.77 -6.82
C MET A 1 17.01 -12.68 -5.50
N ASN A 2 17.59 -12.08 -4.46
CA ASN A 2 16.88 -11.80 -3.21
C ASN A 2 15.83 -10.72 -3.49
N LYS A 3 14.53 -11.07 -3.36
CA LYS A 3 13.45 -10.08 -3.47
C LYS A 3 13.58 -9.08 -2.32
N SER A 4 13.69 -7.79 -2.60
CA SER A 4 13.62 -6.74 -1.57
C SER A 4 12.25 -6.82 -0.88
N LYS A 5 12.24 -6.80 0.45
CA LYS A 5 11.03 -6.85 1.25
C LYS A 5 10.59 -5.42 1.52
N PHE A 6 9.48 -5.01 0.96
CA PHE A 6 8.89 -3.71 1.27
C PHE A 6 7.86 -3.84 2.38
N VAL A 7 7.84 -2.87 3.28
CA VAL A 7 6.78 -2.65 4.27
C VAL A 7 6.01 -1.42 3.83
N VAL A 8 4.71 -1.57 3.58
CA VAL A 8 3.84 -0.46 3.20
C VAL A 8 2.83 -0.24 4.32
N LYS A 9 2.76 0.99 4.80
CA LYS A 9 1.83 1.45 5.83
C LYS A 9 0.81 2.35 5.14
N LEU A 10 -0.48 2.02 5.24
CA LEU A 10 -1.60 2.78 4.69
C LEU A 10 -2.50 3.23 5.83
N SER A 11 -2.69 4.53 6.00
CA SER A 11 -3.69 5.09 6.92
C SER A 11 -5.02 5.27 6.18
N TRP A 12 -6.03 4.54 6.61
CA TRP A 12 -7.37 4.57 6.05
C TRP A 12 -8.37 5.04 7.12
N TYR A 13 -8.87 6.27 6.98
CA TYR A 13 -9.82 6.86 7.94
C TYR A 13 -9.39 6.75 9.42
N GLY A 14 -8.08 6.88 9.69
CA GLY A 14 -7.52 6.77 11.04
C GLY A 14 -7.05 5.36 11.43
N GLU A 15 -7.38 4.33 10.66
CA GLU A 15 -6.87 2.97 10.86
C GLU A 15 -5.56 2.74 10.10
N LEU A 16 -4.58 2.18 10.79
CA LEU A 16 -3.29 1.85 10.18
C LEU A 16 -3.28 0.40 9.67
N HIS A 17 -3.08 0.22 8.37
CA HIS A 17 -2.91 -1.08 7.73
C HIS A 17 -1.47 -1.27 7.26
N ILE A 18 -0.86 -2.39 7.68
CA ILE A 18 0.54 -2.71 7.36
C ILE A 18 0.58 -3.93 6.44
N PHE A 19 1.26 -3.79 5.31
CA PHE A 19 1.41 -4.82 4.30
C PHE A 19 2.88 -5.10 4.02
N TYR A 20 3.23 -6.38 3.98
CA TYR A 20 4.55 -6.86 3.55
C TYR A 20 4.47 -7.29 2.10
N THR A 21 5.32 -6.75 1.25
CA THR A 21 5.31 -7.05 -0.19
C THR A 21 6.71 -7.23 -0.73
N ASN A 22 6.89 -8.29 -1.51
CA ASN A 22 8.12 -8.52 -2.24
C ASN A 22 8.00 -7.84 -3.60
N SER A 23 8.45 -6.59 -3.67
CA SER A 23 8.35 -5.76 -4.87
C SER A 23 9.73 -5.34 -5.37
N THR A 24 9.81 -4.86 -6.60
CA THR A 24 11.06 -4.36 -7.20
C THR A 24 11.21 -2.85 -7.09
N THR A 25 10.09 -2.14 -6.89
CA THR A 25 10.01 -0.67 -6.78
C THR A 25 8.96 -0.27 -5.74
N ASP A 26 9.13 0.92 -5.18
CA ASP A 26 8.22 1.52 -4.20
C ASP A 26 6.79 1.66 -4.76
N LEU A 27 6.67 2.09 -6.03
CA LEU A 27 5.39 2.21 -6.72
C LEU A 27 4.67 0.86 -6.82
N LYS A 28 5.41 -0.22 -7.11
CA LYS A 28 4.85 -1.57 -7.19
C LYS A 28 4.46 -2.08 -5.80
N ALA A 29 5.25 -1.76 -4.78
CA ALA A 29 4.94 -2.07 -3.39
C ALA A 29 3.63 -1.40 -2.95
N LEU A 30 3.49 -0.10 -3.21
CA LEU A 30 2.29 0.67 -2.91
C LEU A 30 1.06 0.13 -3.65
N SER A 31 1.19 -0.14 -4.95
CA SER A 31 0.12 -0.71 -5.78
C SER A 31 -0.35 -2.07 -5.26
N ASN A 32 0.58 -2.92 -4.79
CA ASN A 32 0.25 -4.21 -4.18
C ASN A 32 -0.49 -4.02 -2.85
N ALA A 33 -0.05 -3.09 -2.01
CA ALA A 33 -0.69 -2.78 -0.74
C ALA A 33 -2.11 -2.24 -0.93
N ILE A 34 -2.32 -1.30 -1.87
CA ILE A 34 -3.65 -0.78 -2.25
C ILE A 34 -4.57 -1.93 -2.69
N SER A 35 -4.06 -2.88 -3.47
CA SER A 35 -4.85 -4.04 -3.93
C SER A 35 -5.25 -4.96 -2.78
N GLN A 36 -4.37 -5.14 -1.78
CA GLN A 36 -4.67 -5.94 -0.59
C GLN A 36 -5.67 -5.22 0.32
N LEU A 37 -5.52 -3.91 0.50
CA LEU A 37 -6.45 -3.10 1.28
C LEU A 37 -7.86 -3.10 0.66
N ALA A 38 -7.95 -2.91 -0.66
CA ALA A 38 -9.23 -2.97 -1.38
C ALA A 38 -9.96 -4.32 -1.18
N LYS A 39 -9.22 -5.43 -1.25
CA LYS A 39 -9.76 -6.77 -0.97
C LYS A 39 -10.24 -6.91 0.47
N ARG A 40 -9.47 -6.41 1.44
CA ARG A 40 -9.81 -6.47 2.88
C ARG A 40 -11.07 -5.67 3.20
N LEU A 41 -11.20 -4.49 2.61
CA LEU A 41 -12.34 -3.60 2.79
C LEU A 41 -13.54 -3.98 1.91
N LYS A 42 -13.39 -4.95 0.98
CA LYS A 42 -14.39 -5.34 -0.02
C LYS A 42 -14.88 -4.16 -0.88
N VAL A 43 -13.98 -3.25 -1.21
CA VAL A 43 -14.27 -2.07 -2.06
C VAL A 43 -13.46 -2.13 -3.36
N SER A 44 -13.78 -1.25 -4.31
CA SER A 44 -13.04 -1.18 -5.57
C SER A 44 -11.61 -0.69 -5.36
N ARG A 45 -10.66 -1.26 -6.12
CA ARG A 45 -9.25 -0.84 -6.08
C ARG A 45 -9.09 0.63 -6.46
N ASN A 46 -9.86 1.13 -7.42
CA ASN A 46 -9.81 2.53 -7.83
C ASN A 46 -10.25 3.47 -6.72
N TYR A 47 -11.26 3.09 -5.94
CA TYR A 47 -11.69 3.88 -4.79
C TYR A 47 -10.55 4.02 -3.77
N VAL A 48 -9.91 2.92 -3.40
CA VAL A 48 -8.75 2.96 -2.50
C VAL A 48 -7.60 3.76 -3.10
N LYS A 49 -7.29 3.55 -4.39
CA LYS A 49 -6.22 4.27 -5.07
C LYS A 49 -6.42 5.78 -5.00
N ASN A 50 -7.64 6.26 -5.27
CA ASN A 50 -7.95 7.70 -5.29
C ASN A 50 -7.77 8.36 -3.92
N GLU A 51 -7.99 7.64 -2.82
CA GLU A 51 -7.74 8.17 -1.48
C GLU A 51 -6.25 8.35 -1.15
N PHE A 52 -5.36 7.61 -1.80
CA PHE A 52 -3.91 7.73 -1.64
C PHE A 52 -3.25 8.54 -2.76
N ASP A 53 -3.99 8.86 -3.82
CA ASP A 53 -3.48 9.70 -4.92
C ASP A 53 -3.37 11.15 -4.45
N GLY A 54 -2.17 11.72 -4.49
CA GLY A 54 -1.89 13.06 -3.96
C GLY A 54 -1.81 13.20 -2.44
N ARG A 55 -2.20 12.20 -1.63
CA ARG A 55 -2.13 12.22 -0.16
C ARG A 55 -0.90 11.49 0.38
N LYS A 56 0.28 12.12 0.24
CA LYS A 56 1.57 11.54 0.65
C LYS A 56 1.64 11.19 2.14
N ASP A 57 0.91 11.90 3.00
CA ASP A 57 0.90 11.64 4.44
C ASP A 57 0.08 10.40 4.85
N ASN A 58 -0.81 9.93 3.97
CA ASN A 58 -1.66 8.78 4.25
C ASN A 58 -0.94 7.45 4.01
N PHE A 59 0.28 7.44 3.45
CA PHE A 59 1.03 6.21 3.27
C PHE A 59 2.53 6.38 3.47
N LYS A 60 3.18 5.27 3.84
CA LYS A 60 4.63 5.17 3.92
C LYS A 60 5.11 3.86 3.32
N VAL A 61 6.14 3.92 2.49
CA VAL A 61 6.82 2.75 1.93
C VAL A 61 8.23 2.68 2.52
N GLU A 62 8.56 1.58 3.18
CA GLU A 62 9.86 1.32 3.80
C GLU A 62 10.51 0.08 3.14
N ARG A 63 11.79 0.17 2.78
CA ARG A 63 12.54 -0.96 2.18
C ARG A 63 13.27 -1.75 3.27
N ARG A 64 13.19 -3.07 3.22
CA ARG A 64 13.86 -4.05 4.09
C ARG A 64 14.48 -5.20 3.30
#